data_AF-G9CG77-F1
#
_entry.id   AF-G9CG77-F1
#
_cell.length_a   1.000
_cell.length_b   1.000
_cell.length_c   1.000
_cell.angle_alpha   90.00
_cell.angle_beta   90.00
_cell.angle_gamma   90.00
#
_symmetry.space_group_name_H-M   'P 1'
#
loop_
_entity.id
_entity.type
_entity.pdbx_description
1 polymer ?
#
loop_
_entity_poly.entity_id
_entity_poly.type
_entity_poly.pdbx_seq_one_letter_code
_entity_poly.pdbx_strand_id
1 'polypeptide(L)' 'CDASILVTEAGEINRRDIQKAKEQLEHTGKPFLGIVLNKFDTSVDQYGSYGNYGDYGKNKK' A
#
# COMPACT_ATOMS: atom_id res chain seq x y z
N CYS A 1 8.58 -3.32 -26.46
CA CYS A 1 7.93 -2.93 -25.19
C CYS A 1 7.84 -1.43 -25.17
N ASP A 2 6.61 -0.93 -25.17
CA ASP A 2 6.29 0.48 -25.32
C ASP A 2 6.31 1.21 -23.97
N ALA A 3 6.21 0.48 -22.86
CA ALA A 3 6.32 1.01 -21.51
C ALA A 3 6.68 -0.09 -20.48
N SER A 4 7.12 0.32 -19.29
CA SER A 4 7.51 -0.57 -18.17
C SER A 4 6.73 -0.24 -16.89
N ILE A 5 6.38 -1.27 -16.12
CA ILE A 5 5.75 -1.18 -14.78
C ILE A 5 6.57 -2.03 -13.80
N LEU A 6 6.76 -1.55 -12.58
CA LEU A 6 7.41 -2.31 -11.51
C LEU A 6 6.34 -2.81 -10.52
N VAL A 7 6.33 -4.11 -10.20
CA VAL A 7 5.41 -4.70 -9.20
C VAL A 7 6.22 -5.10 -7.97
N THR A 8 5.82 -4.62 -6.79
CA THR A 8 6.54 -4.85 -5.52
C THR A 8 5.58 -5.24 -4.40
N GLU A 9 5.99 -6.16 -3.53
CA GLU A 9 5.23 -6.50 -2.32
C GLU A 9 5.24 -5.35 -1.32
N ALA A 10 4.06 -4.96 -0.85
CA ALA A 10 3.89 -3.92 0.15
C ALA A 10 4.45 -4.41 1.51
N GLY A 11 5.22 -3.57 2.19
CA GLY A 11 5.75 -3.84 3.53
C GLY A 11 7.02 -4.69 3.59
N GLU A 12 7.28 -5.54 2.60
CA GLU A 12 8.45 -6.44 2.58
C GLU A 12 9.69 -5.81 1.92
N ILE A 13 9.52 -5.06 0.83
CA ILE A 13 10.64 -4.54 0.06
C ILE A 13 11.08 -3.15 0.56
N ASN A 14 12.39 -2.99 0.78
CA ASN A 14 12.98 -1.71 1.16
C ASN A 14 12.87 -0.67 0.04
N ARG A 15 12.51 0.56 0.41
CA ARG A 15 12.43 1.71 -0.52
C ARG A 15 13.70 1.92 -1.36
N ARG A 16 14.88 1.62 -0.80
CA ARG A 16 16.17 1.77 -1.51
C ARG A 16 16.28 0.84 -2.72
N ASP A 17 15.77 -0.39 -2.59
CA ASP A 17 15.85 -1.38 -3.67
C ASP A 17 14.83 -1.05 -4.77
N ILE A 18 13.65 -0.57 -4.38
CA ILE A 18 12.64 -0.03 -5.31
C ILE A 18 13.21 1.16 -6.09
N GLN A 19 13.92 2.07 -5.41
CA GLN A 19 14.52 3.25 -6.03
C GLN A 19 15.59 2.86 -7.06
N LYS A 20 16.46 1.91 -6.73
CA LYS A 20 17.47 1.39 -7.68
C LYS A 20 16.82 0.73 -8.90
N ALA A 21 15.78 -0.09 -8.69
CA ALA A 21 15.07 -0.73 -9.78
C ALA A 21 14.38 0.30 -10.70
N LYS A 22 13.78 1.35 -10.11
CA LYS A 22 13.22 2.48 -10.85
C LYS A 22 14.30 3.16 -11.70
N GLU A 23 15.44 3.53 -11.11
CA GLU A 23 16.54 4.19 -11.83
C GLU A 23 17.03 3.33 -13.00
N GLN A 24 17.22 2.03 -12.78
CA GLN A 24 17.58 1.09 -13.84
C GLN A 24 16.55 1.06 -14.98
N LEU A 25 15.26 1.13 -14.67
CA LEU A 25 14.18 1.14 -15.68
C LEU A 25 14.14 2.48 -16.43
N GLU A 26 14.36 3.61 -15.76
CA GLU A 26 14.45 4.93 -16.40
C GLU A 26 15.66 5.02 -17.35
N HIS A 27 16.78 4.38 -17.01
CA HIS A 27 17.95 4.30 -17.89
C HIS A 27 17.72 3.50 -19.18
N THR A 28 16.64 2.71 -19.27
CA THR A 28 16.32 1.96 -20.51
C THR A 28 15.74 2.85 -21.62
N GLY A 29 15.49 4.14 -21.34
CA GLY A 29 14.94 5.10 -22.30
C GLY A 29 13.48 4.87 -22.67
N LYS A 30 12.80 3.94 -22.00
CA LYS A 30 11.38 3.64 -22.20
C LYS A 30 10.53 4.35 -21.14
N PRO A 31 9.29 4.75 -21.47
CA PRO A 31 8.35 5.29 -20.51
C PRO A 31 8.13 4.34 -19.33
N PHE A 32 8.42 4.82 -18.11
CA PHE A 32 8.10 4.12 -16.87
C PHE A 32 6.74 4.61 -16.37
N LEU A 33 5.73 3.73 -16.38
CA LEU A 33 4.34 4.11 -16.03
C LEU A 33 4.13 4.21 -14.51
N GLY A 34 4.94 3.51 -13.73
CA GLY A 34 4.87 3.56 -12.27
C GLY A 34 5.07 2.21 -11.59
N ILE A 35 4.68 2.18 -10.31
CA ILE A 35 4.88 1.06 -9.39
C ILE A 35 3.52 0.56 -8.90
N VAL A 36 3.32 -0.75 -8.92
CA VAL A 36 2.16 -1.42 -8.33
C VAL A 36 2.59 -2.08 -7.02
N LEU A 37 2.00 -1.63 -5.92
CA LEU A 37 2.16 -2.26 -4.60
C LEU A 37 1.19 -3.44 -4.49
N ASN A 38 1.72 -4.65 -4.42
CA ASN A 38 0.97 -5.89 -4.30
C ASN A 38 0.88 -6.36 -2.84
N LYS A 39 -0.17 -7.14 -2.52
CA LYS A 39 -0.45 -7.68 -1.17
C LYS A 39 -0.53 -6.62 -0.07
N PHE A 40 -1.00 -5.42 -0.42
CA PHE A 40 -1.25 -4.39 0.57
C PHE A 40 -2.37 -4.85 1.52
N ASP A 41 -2.10 -4.83 2.82
CA ASP A 41 -3.09 -5.17 3.85
C ASP A 41 -4.02 -3.97 4.10
N THR A 42 -5.25 -4.05 3.60
CA THR A 42 -6.29 -3.03 3.79
C THR A 42 -6.95 -3.08 5.15
N SER A 43 -6.68 -4.11 5.99
CA SER A 43 -7.26 -4.22 7.32
C SER A 43 -6.74 -3.16 8.29
N VAL A 44 -5.51 -2.67 8.06
CA VAL A 44 -4.84 -1.64 8.87
C VAL A 44 -5.46 -0.25 8.65
N ASP A 45 -6.11 -0.03 7.50
CA ASP A 45 -6.73 1.25 7.11
C ASP A 45 -8.23 1.31 7.42
N GLN A 46 -8.79 0.27 8.05
CA GLN A 46 -10.15 0.33 8.56
C GLN A 46 -10.20 1.28 9.75
N TYR A 47 -10.86 2.43 9.55
CA TYR A 47 -11.18 3.41 10.58
C TYR A 47 -11.75 2.67 11.79
N GLY A 48 -10.95 2.56 12.85
CA GLY A 48 -11.26 1.73 14.02
C GLY A 48 -12.67 2.02 14.49
N SER A 49 -13.49 0.97 14.56
CA SER A 49 -14.89 1.04 14.99
C SER A 49 -14.98 1.88 16.26
N TYR A 50 -15.63 3.06 16.17
CA TYR A 50 -15.87 3.90 17.34
C TYR A 50 -16.68 3.08 18.32
N GLY A 51 -16.06 2.76 19.46
CA GLY A 51 -16.57 1.81 20.44
C GLY A 51 -18.04 2.01 20.79
N ASN A 52 -18.69 0.90 21.13
CA ASN A 52 -20.12 0.79 21.43
C ASN A 52 -20.62 1.86 22.41
N TYR A 53 -21.13 2.98 21.88
CA TYR A 53 -21.84 4.00 22.66
C TYR A 53 -23.26 3.54 23.06
N GLY A 54 -23.65 2.31 22.69
CA GLY A 54 -24.99 1.74 22.92
C GLY A 54 -25.24 1.17 24.31
N ASP A 55 -24.28 1.26 25.25
CA ASP A 55 -24.41 0.66 26.59
C ASP A 55 -24.72 1.66 27.71
N TYR A 56 -24.78 2.96 27.40
CA TYR A 56 -25.27 3.99 28.33
C TYR A 56 -26.80 3.89 28.50
N GLY A 57 -27.25 2.90 29.27
CA GLY A 57 -28.67 2.74 29.61
C GLY A 57 -29.06 1.35 30.12
N LYS A 58 -28.22 0.32 29.95
CA LYS A 58 -28.62 -1.06 30.29
C LYS A 58 -28.67 -1.40 31.79
N ASN A 59 -28.14 -0.53 32.66
CA ASN A 59 -28.14 -0.75 34.12
C ASN A 59 -29.06 0.23 34.87
N LYS A 60 -30.30 0.41 34.38
CA LYS A 60 -31.39 0.97 35.20
C LYS A 60 -32.50 -0.07 35.34
N LYS A 61 -32.30 -1.03 36.26
CA LYS A 61 -33.36 -1.79 36.92
C LYS A 61 -32.93 -2.08 38.34
#